data_AF-W7QNZ3-F1
#
_entry.id   AF-W7QNZ3-F1
#
_cell.length_a   1.000
_cell.length_b   1.000
_cell.length_c   1.000
_cell.angle_alpha   90.00
_cell.angle_beta   90.00
_cell.angle_gamma   90.00
#
_symmetry.space_group_name_H-M   'P 1'
#
loop_
_entity.id
_entity.type
_entity.pdbx_description
1 polymer ?
#
loop_
_entity_poly.entity_id
_entity_poly.type
_entity_poly.pdbx_seq_one_letter_code
_entity_poly.pdbx_strand_id
1 'polypeptide(L)' 'VLRNMQEQRVQRLVVLNNPDDKALAGVVSISDIASKCQDDELAREIVNCSKHYH' A
#
# COMPACT_ATOMS: atom_id res chain seq x y z
N VAL A 1 4.73 -1.90 3.94
CA VAL A 1 4.01 -1.06 2.96
C VAL A 1 2.70 -0.54 3.52
N LEU A 2 1.80 -1.41 4.03
CA LEU A 2 0.51 -1.01 4.63
C LEU A 2 0.65 0.04 5.75
N ARG A 3 1.56 -0.19 6.71
CA ARG A 3 1.84 0.80 7.76
C ARG A 3 2.18 2.20 7.22
N ASN A 4 3.03 2.27 6.19
CA ASN A 4 3.40 3.55 5.57
C ASN A 4 2.21 4.20 4.86
N MET A 5 1.40 3.41 4.14
CA MET A 5 0.14 3.88 3.55
C MET A 5 -0.81 4.46 4.62
N GLN A 6 -0.92 3.81 5.78
CA GLN A 6 -1.72 4.29 6.90
C GLN A 6 -1.17 5.58 7.50
N GLU A 7 0.13 5.64 7.80
CA GLU A 7 0.79 6.82 8.38
C GLU A 7 0.68 8.04 7.44
N GLN A 8 0.81 7.84 6.13
CA GLN A 8 0.69 8.89 5.13
C GLN A 8 -0.76 9.16 4.70
N ARG A 9 -1.73 8.38 5.19
CA ARG A 9 -3.15 8.50 4.83
C ARG A 9 -3.40 8.37 3.32
N VAL A 10 -2.71 7.41 2.68
CA VAL A 10 -2.83 7.11 1.23
C VAL A 10 -3.24 5.66 0.99
N GLN A 11 -3.78 5.38 -0.19
CA GLN A 11 -4.17 4.01 -0.60
C GLN A 11 -3.30 3.43 -1.72
N ARG A 12 -2.36 4.22 -2.25
CA ARG A 12 -1.46 3.83 -3.33
C ARG A 12 -0.10 4.46 -3.09
N LEU A 13 0.95 3.73 -3.43
CA LEU A 13 2.32 4.23 -3.46
C LEU A 13 2.89 4.07 -4.85
N VAL A 14 3.61 5.11 -5.30
CA VAL A 14 4.43 5.04 -6.50
C VAL A 14 5.69 4.25 -6.15
N VAL A 15 6.01 3.25 -6.96
CA VAL A 15 7.23 2.46 -6.84
C VAL A 15 8.22 2.97 -7.88
N LEU A 16 9.41 3.29 -7.40
CA LEU A 16 10.52 3.77 -8.23
C LEU A 16 11.55 2.65 -8.39
N ASN A 17 12.28 2.66 -9.51
CA ASN A 17 13.26 1.63 -9.84
C ASN A 17 14.41 1.56 -8.83
N ASN A 18 14.87 2.70 -8.34
CA ASN A 18 15.94 2.84 -7.35
C ASN A 18 15.94 4.27 -6.73
N PRO A 19 16.74 4.52 -5.67
CA PRO A 19 16.75 5.81 -4.97
C PRO A 19 17.37 6.98 -5.75
N ASP A 20 18.20 6.70 -6.75
CA ASP A 20 19.01 7.70 -7.45
C ASP A 20 18.30 8.23 -8.70
N ASP A 21 18.01 7.36 -9.66
CA ASP A 21 17.35 7.66 -10.93
C ASP A 21 15.85 7.91 -10.76
N LYS A 22 15.23 7.28 -9.75
CA LYS A 22 13.81 7.48 -9.39
C LYS A 22 12.84 7.32 -10.58
N ALA A 23 13.18 6.49 -11.56
CA ALA A 23 12.29 6.22 -12.67
C ALA A 23 11.06 5.43 -12.17
N LEU A 24 9.89 5.74 -12.73
CA LEU A 24 8.65 5.06 -12.39
C LEU A 24 8.74 3.57 -12.77
N ALA A 25 8.65 2.69 -11.78
CA ALA A 25 8.59 1.24 -11.97
C ALA A 25 7.15 0.71 -11.90
N GLY A 26 6.26 1.41 -11.20
CA GLY A 26 4.85 1.04 -11.13
C GLY A 26 4.12 1.67 -9.95
N VAL A 27 2.96 1.11 -9.63
CA VAL A 27 2.11 1.53 -8.51
C VAL A 27 1.70 0.29 -7.73
N VAL A 28 1.70 0.40 -6.40
CA VAL A 28 1.11 -0.62 -5.51
C VAL A 28 -0.05 0.01 -4.78
N SER A 29 -1.23 -0.61 -4.88
CA SER A 29 -2.44 -0.22 -4.17
C SER A 29 -2.79 -1.19 -3.05
N ILE A 30 -3.66 -0.76 -2.13
CA ILE A 30 -4.23 -1.64 -1.10
C ILE A 30 -4.94 -2.84 -1.73
N SER A 31 -5.62 -2.67 -2.87
CA SER A 31 -6.29 -3.76 -3.58
C SER A 31 -5.32 -4.81 -4.11
N ASP A 32 -4.15 -4.41 -4.59
CA ASP A 32 -3.11 -5.35 -5.04
C ASP A 32 -2.61 -6.21 -3.86
N ILE A 33 -2.46 -5.59 -2.68
CA ILE A 33 -2.07 -6.29 -1.44
C ILE A 33 -3.20 -7.23 -0.98
N ALA A 34 -4.45 -6.77 -1.01
CA ALA A 34 -5.61 -7.58 -0.63
C ALA A 34 -5.79 -8.81 -1.52
N SER A 35 -5.52 -8.69 -2.83
CA SER A 35 -5.64 -9.81 -3.78
C SER A 35 -4.68 -10.98 -3.50
N LYS A 36 -3.62 -10.74 -2.72
CA LYS A 36 -2.60 -11.72 -2.34
C LYS A 36 -2.64 -12.09 -0.86
N CYS A 37 -3.63 -11.59 -0.12
CA CYS A 37 -3.78 -11.83 1.32
C CYS A 37 -4.28 -13.26 1.58
N GLN A 38 -3.53 -14.02 2.38
CA GLN A 38 -3.91 -15.37 2.84
C GLN A 38 -3.94 -15.46 4.38
N ASP A 39 -3.70 -14.35 5.07
CA ASP A 39 -3.55 -14.25 6.52
C ASP A 39 -4.61 -13.31 7.12
N ASP A 40 -5.25 -13.77 8.20
CA ASP A 40 -6.27 -13.04 8.94
C ASP A 40 -5.74 -11.77 9.64
N GLU A 41 -4.48 -11.76 10.06
CA GLU A 41 -3.85 -10.57 10.65
C GLU A 41 -3.68 -9.47 9.60
N LEU A 42 -3.15 -9.84 8.43
CA LEU A 42 -2.99 -8.94 7.30
C LEU A 42 -4.33 -8.39 6.79
N ALA A 43 -5.39 -9.21 6.82
CA ALA A 43 -6.73 -8.79 6.45
C ALA A 43 -7.25 -7.64 7.34
N ARG A 44 -6.97 -7.67 8.65
CA ARG A 44 -7.37 -6.58 9.57
C ARG A 44 -6.64 -5.28 9.28
N GLU A 45 -5.35 -5.35 8.96
CA GLU A 45 -4.57 -4.16 8.58
C GLU A 45 -5.07 -3.53 7.28
N ILE A 46 -5.40 -4.36 6.29
CA ILE A 46 -5.98 -3.93 5.01
C ILE A 46 -7.30 -3.18 5.25
N VAL A 47 -8.19 -3.71 6.09
CA VAL A 47 -9.46 -3.06 6.42
C VAL A 47 -9.23 -1.69 7.05
N ASN A 48 -8.25 -1.56 7.95
CA ASN A 48 -7.91 -0.28 8.55
C ASN A 48 -7.37 0.74 7.54
N CYS A 49 -6.54 0.29 6.59
CA CYS A 49 -5.99 1.15 5.53
C CYS A 49 -7.03 1.52 4.45
N SER A 50 -8.11 0.75 4.32
CA SER A 50 -9.16 0.95 3.31
C SER A 50 -10.20 2.00 3.70
N LYS A 51 -10.18 2.47 4.96
CA LYS A 51 -11.08 3.54 5.41
C LYS A 51 -10.74 4.85 4.69
N HIS A 52 -11.77 5.65 4.40
CA HIS A 52 -11.54 7.00 3.89
C HIS A 52 -10.82 7.82 4.97
N TYR A 53 -9.71 8.44 4.57
CA TYR A 53 -9.03 9.41 5.41
C TYR A 53 -9.79 10.73 5.30
N HIS A 54 -10.48 11.11 6.38
CA HIS A 54 -11.15 12.42 6.52
C HIS A 54 -10.16 13.54 6.84
#